data_AF-A0A5B7YJR0-F1
#
_entry.id   AF-A0A5B7YJR0-F1
#
_cell.length_a   1.000
_cell.length_b   1.000
_cell.length_c   1.000
_cell.angle_alpha   90.00
_cell.angle_beta   90.00
_cell.angle_gamma   90.00
#
_symmetry.space_group_name_H-M   'P 1'
#
loop_
_entity.id
_entity.type
_entity.pdbx_description
1 polymer ?
#
loop_
_entity_poly.entity_id
_entity_poly.type
_entity_poly.pdbx_seq_one_letter_code
_entity_poly.pdbx_strand_id
1 'polypeptide(L)'
;MHPSYEHMQSHFKENRATFSMIAAVACEIGRESDATKLSIKPDTAKSEALLDLANTVEVDSIIYWEKNNKCSLSMPVFENQDNAAHQQFAYRYNVSSPRQYNAEKHSYEKVKSAVSEGNKSQVAFDMKLARRWFFSFFYKNVS
;
A
#
# COMPACT_ATOMS: atom_id res chain seq x y z
N MET A 1 14.98 8.43 1.87
CA MET A 1 14.88 8.36 0.39
C MET A 1 13.64 7.53 0.08
N HIS A 2 12.74 7.98 -0.79
CA HIS A 2 11.56 7.19 -1.15
C HIS A 2 11.92 6.15 -2.22
N PRO A 3 11.21 5.01 -2.30
CA PRO A 3 11.43 4.04 -3.37
C PRO A 3 11.06 4.62 -4.75
N SER A 4 11.69 4.13 -5.81
CA SER A 4 11.27 4.43 -7.19
C SER A 4 10.09 3.53 -7.60
N TYR A 5 9.36 3.92 -8.64
CA TYR A 5 8.23 3.12 -9.13
C TYR A 5 8.71 1.82 -9.77
N GLU A 6 9.88 1.83 -10.41
CA GLU A 6 10.53 0.63 -10.94
C GLU A 6 10.93 -0.31 -9.82
N HIS A 7 11.50 0.21 -8.73
CA HIS A 7 11.85 -0.59 -7.56
C HIS A 7 10.61 -1.29 -6.98
N MET A 8 9.49 -0.58 -6.77
CA MET A 8 8.25 -1.18 -6.27
C MET A 8 7.73 -2.32 -7.17
N GLN A 9 7.85 -2.17 -8.49
CA GLN A 9 7.43 -3.20 -9.43
C GLN A 9 8.34 -4.43 -9.42
N SER A 10 9.67 -4.21 -9.48
CA SER A 10 10.66 -5.30 -9.47
C SER A 10 10.63 -6.06 -8.15
N HIS A 11 10.59 -5.34 -7.03
CA HIS A 11 10.52 -5.94 -5.70
C HIS A 11 9.27 -6.81 -5.51
N PHE A 12 8.10 -6.36 -5.98
CA PHE A 12 6.89 -7.20 -5.99
C PHE A 12 7.04 -8.44 -6.87
N LYS A 13 7.64 -8.29 -8.06
CA LYS A 13 7.83 -9.41 -9.00
C LYS A 13 8.74 -10.48 -8.42
N GLU A 14 9.82 -10.08 -7.78
CA GLU A 14 10.80 -10.95 -7.14
C GLU A 14 10.20 -11.69 -5.92
N ASN A 15 9.32 -11.02 -5.17
CA ASN A 15 8.75 -11.54 -3.92
C ASN A 15 7.26 -11.93 -4.02
N ARG A 16 6.76 -12.23 -5.23
CA ARG A 16 5.33 -12.44 -5.48
C ARG A 16 4.70 -13.55 -4.63
N ALA A 17 5.47 -14.62 -4.36
CA ALA A 17 5.02 -15.72 -3.50
C ALA A 17 4.81 -15.24 -2.06
N THR A 18 5.77 -14.50 -1.51
CA THR A 18 5.72 -13.90 -0.18
C THR A 18 4.52 -12.97 -0.03
N PHE A 19 4.29 -12.05 -0.98
CA PHE A 19 3.11 -11.19 -0.96
C PHE A 19 1.79 -11.98 -0.97
N SER A 20 1.73 -13.08 -1.75
CA SER A 20 0.53 -13.92 -1.80
C SER A 20 0.28 -14.63 -0.46
N MET A 21 1.34 -15.08 0.21
CA MET A 21 1.27 -15.70 1.54
C MET A 21 0.87 -14.68 2.60
N ILE A 22 1.47 -13.49 2.60
CA ILE A 22 1.07 -12.37 3.47
C ILE A 22 -0.42 -12.10 3.32
N ALA A 23 -0.93 -11.99 2.09
CA ALA A 23 -2.34 -11.72 1.90
C ALA A 23 -3.25 -12.84 2.41
N ALA A 24 -2.88 -14.10 2.20
CA ALA A 24 -3.66 -15.22 2.70
C ALA A 24 -3.78 -15.18 4.24
N VAL A 25 -2.64 -15.07 4.92
CA VAL A 25 -2.56 -15.10 6.40
C VAL A 25 -3.19 -13.84 7.00
N ALA A 26 -2.92 -12.64 6.46
CA ALA A 26 -3.51 -11.40 6.94
C ALA A 26 -5.04 -11.39 6.82
N CYS A 27 -5.57 -11.92 5.70
CA CYS A 27 -7.02 -12.06 5.52
C CYS A 27 -7.64 -13.11 6.45
N GLU A 28 -6.89 -14.12 6.85
CA GLU A 28 -7.34 -15.11 7.84
C GLU A 28 -7.43 -14.47 9.23
N ILE A 29 -6.36 -13.82 9.69
CA ILE A 29 -6.32 -13.07 10.95
C ILE A 29 -7.45 -12.03 11.03
N GLY A 30 -7.63 -11.23 9.96
CA GLY A 30 -8.65 -10.20 9.94
C GLY A 30 -10.09 -10.73 9.99
N ARG A 31 -10.34 -11.93 9.46
CA ARG A 31 -11.64 -12.60 9.55
C ARG A 31 -11.87 -13.23 10.93
N GLU A 32 -10.82 -13.80 11.52
CA GLU A 32 -10.86 -14.37 12.88
C GLU A 32 -11.09 -13.30 13.95
N SER A 33 -10.69 -12.05 13.69
CA SER A 33 -10.88 -10.95 14.65
C SER A 33 -12.28 -10.33 14.64
N ASP A 34 -13.16 -10.72 13.72
CA ASP A 34 -14.49 -10.12 13.48
C ASP A 34 -14.48 -8.58 13.28
N ALA A 35 -13.32 -8.00 12.98
CA ALA A 35 -13.13 -6.56 12.93
C ALA A 35 -13.26 -6.06 11.49
N THR A 36 -14.05 -5.01 11.27
CA THR A 36 -14.18 -4.42 9.92
C THR A 36 -12.90 -3.74 9.42
N LYS A 37 -12.03 -3.32 10.34
CA LYS A 37 -10.70 -2.77 10.08
C LYS A 37 -9.76 -3.11 11.23
N LEU A 38 -8.56 -3.56 10.91
CA LEU A 38 -7.56 -3.98 11.88
C LEU A 38 -6.16 -3.57 11.40
N SER A 39 -5.38 -2.92 12.27
CA SER A 39 -3.93 -2.89 12.10
C SER A 39 -3.38 -4.14 12.77
N ILE A 40 -2.73 -5.04 12.01
CA ILE A 40 -2.20 -6.28 12.57
C ILE A 40 -1.02 -5.95 13.50
N LYS A 41 -1.08 -6.50 14.71
CA LYS A 41 -0.09 -6.33 15.78
C LYS A 41 0.48 -7.69 16.21
N PRO A 42 1.69 -7.74 16.79
CA PRO A 42 2.33 -8.99 17.25
C PRO A 42 1.71 -9.48 18.57
N ASP A 43 0.40 -9.75 18.58
CA ASP A 43 -0.34 -10.17 19.78
C ASP A 43 -0.56 -11.70 19.82
N THR A 44 -0.30 -12.40 18.72
CA THR A 44 -0.40 -13.86 18.59
C THR A 44 0.77 -14.40 17.77
N ALA A 45 1.14 -15.67 17.97
CA ALA A 45 2.20 -16.32 17.19
C ALA A 45 1.97 -16.26 15.66
N LYS A 46 0.71 -16.30 15.22
CA LYS A 46 0.34 -16.19 13.80
C LYS A 46 0.54 -14.76 13.28
N SER A 47 0.18 -13.75 14.07
CA SER A 47 0.41 -12.34 13.73
C SER A 47 1.89 -11.98 13.74
N GLU A 48 2.66 -12.49 14.71
CA GLU A 48 4.11 -12.34 14.77
C GLU A 48 4.78 -12.93 13.52
N ALA A 49 4.49 -14.19 13.19
CA ALA A 49 5.04 -14.84 12.01
C ALA A 49 4.67 -14.12 10.70
N LEU A 50 3.46 -13.55 10.62
CA LEU A 50 3.04 -12.72 9.49
C LEU A 50 3.87 -11.43 9.39
N LEU A 51 4.11 -10.74 10.51
CA LEU A 51 4.91 -9.52 10.54
C LEU A 51 6.38 -9.82 10.23
N ASP A 52 6.93 -10.94 10.71
CA ASP A 52 8.26 -11.41 10.31
C ASP A 52 8.35 -11.67 8.80
N LEU A 53 7.32 -12.31 8.23
CA LEU A 53 7.24 -12.50 6.78
C LEU A 53 7.15 -11.17 6.02
N ALA A 54 6.41 -10.19 6.53
CA ALA A 54 6.31 -8.85 5.96
C ALA A 54 7.65 -8.09 6.01
N ASN A 55 8.42 -8.27 7.08
CA ASN A 55 9.76 -7.69 7.22
C ASN A 55 10.72 -8.22 6.14
N THR A 56 10.57 -9.47 5.67
CA THR A 56 11.39 -10.01 4.56
C THR A 56 11.19 -9.27 3.23
N VAL A 57 10.10 -8.50 3.11
CA VAL A 57 9.74 -7.70 1.94
C VAL A 57 9.60 -6.22 2.31
N GLU A 58 10.30 -5.78 3.36
CA GLU A 58 10.40 -4.37 3.77
C GLU A 58 9.03 -3.69 3.96
N VAL A 59 8.07 -4.42 4.53
CA VAL A 59 6.74 -3.91 4.89
C VAL A 59 6.64 -3.83 6.42
N ASP A 60 6.54 -2.60 6.94
CA ASP A 60 6.53 -2.33 8.38
C ASP A 60 5.17 -2.59 9.04
N SER A 61 4.09 -2.50 8.27
CA SER A 61 2.73 -2.65 8.82
C SER A 61 1.76 -3.21 7.81
N ILE A 62 0.77 -3.96 8.32
CA ILE A 62 -0.32 -4.51 7.54
C ILE A 62 -1.64 -4.01 8.13
N ILE A 63 -2.37 -3.26 7.32
CA ILE A 63 -3.72 -2.80 7.67
C ILE A 63 -4.70 -3.64 6.87
N TYR A 64 -5.49 -4.43 7.59
CA TYR A 64 -6.64 -5.16 7.08
C TYR A 64 -7.90 -4.30 7.12
N TRP A 65 -8.77 -4.46 6.13
CA TRP A 65 -10.18 -4.12 6.25
C TRP A 65 -11.04 -5.03 5.40
N GLU A 66 -12.29 -5.18 5.82
CA GLU A 66 -13.30 -5.94 5.10
C GLU A 66 -14.36 -5.02 4.53
N LYS A 67 -14.68 -5.21 3.25
CA LYS A 67 -15.80 -4.55 2.60
C LYS A 67 -16.52 -5.54 1.69
N ASN A 68 -17.82 -5.74 1.90
CA ASN A 68 -18.64 -6.67 1.13
C ASN A 68 -18.05 -8.10 1.10
N ASN A 69 -17.68 -8.62 2.27
CA ASN A 69 -17.05 -9.94 2.48
C ASN A 69 -15.74 -10.15 1.68
N LYS A 70 -15.06 -9.05 1.33
CA LYS A 70 -13.76 -9.09 0.66
C LYS A 70 -12.72 -8.47 1.57
N CYS A 71 -11.77 -9.30 1.98
CA CYS A 71 -10.53 -8.86 2.58
C CYS A 71 -9.76 -7.94 1.63
N SER A 72 -9.31 -6.81 2.14
CA SER A 72 -8.43 -5.85 1.47
C SER A 72 -7.28 -5.49 2.41
N LEU A 73 -6.11 -5.21 1.84
CA LEU A 73 -4.90 -4.91 2.62
C LEU A 73 -4.25 -3.62 2.13
N SER A 74 -3.65 -2.88 3.07
CA SER A 74 -2.69 -1.80 2.80
C SER A 74 -1.42 -2.12 3.55
N MET A 75 -0.32 -2.08 2.82
CA MET A 75 1.03 -2.31 3.32
C MET A 75 1.88 -1.10 2.92
N PRO A 76 1.88 -0.03 3.75
CA PRO A 76 2.76 1.11 3.54
C PRO A 76 4.22 0.67 3.58
N VAL A 77 5.00 1.14 2.60
CA VAL A 77 6.46 0.92 2.49
C VAL A 77 7.20 2.23 2.76
N PHE A 78 6.56 3.35 2.44
CA PHE A 78 7.07 4.66 2.76
C PHE A 78 5.91 5.59 3.04
N GLU A 79 6.00 6.32 4.14
CA GLU A 79 5.07 7.38 4.48
C GLU A 79 5.86 8.54 5.09
N ASN A 80 5.65 9.74 4.56
CA ASN A 80 6.17 10.96 5.13
C ASN A 80 5.02 11.97 5.19
N GLN A 81 4.74 12.43 6.40
CA GLN A 81 3.79 13.48 6.68
C GLN A 81 4.50 14.58 7.46
N ASP A 82 4.66 15.73 6.82
CA ASP A 82 5.21 16.94 7.43
C ASP A 82 4.27 18.14 7.20
N ASN A 83 4.68 19.33 7.65
CA ASN A 83 3.89 20.54 7.50
C ASN A 83 3.74 21.00 6.04
N ALA A 84 4.53 20.44 5.10
CA ALA A 84 4.48 20.79 3.69
C ALA A 84 3.65 19.76 2.90
N ALA A 85 3.83 18.46 3.12
CA ALA A 85 3.17 17.45 2.31
C ALA A 85 2.91 16.16 3.08
N HIS A 86 1.90 15.43 2.61
CA HIS A 86 1.66 14.04 2.95
C HIS A 86 1.88 13.19 1.71
N GLN A 87 2.81 12.25 1.79
CA GLN A 87 3.12 11.30 0.73
C GLN A 87 3.17 9.87 1.26
N GLN A 88 2.64 8.92 0.49
CA GLN A 88 2.61 7.51 0.84
C GLN A 88 2.81 6.62 -0.39
N PHE A 89 3.60 5.57 -0.22
CA PHE A 89 3.79 4.46 -1.14
C PHE A 89 3.36 3.18 -0.43
N ALA A 90 2.48 2.40 -1.04
CA ALA A 90 1.96 1.18 -0.43
C ALA A 90 1.70 0.08 -1.45
N TYR A 91 1.91 -1.17 -1.04
CA TYR A 91 1.31 -2.32 -1.72
C TYR A 91 -0.12 -2.50 -1.21
N ARG A 92 -1.08 -2.65 -2.12
CA ARG A 92 -2.49 -2.84 -1.77
C ARG A 92 -3.06 -4.08 -2.44
N TYR A 93 -3.83 -4.85 -1.67
CA TYR A 93 -4.53 -6.04 -2.13
C TYR A 93 -6.04 -5.79 -2.15
N ASN A 94 -6.71 -6.28 -3.19
CA ASN A 94 -8.18 -6.23 -3.35
C ASN A 94 -8.78 -4.82 -3.30
N VAL A 95 -8.10 -3.82 -3.88
CA VAL A 95 -8.65 -2.45 -4.00
C VAL A 95 -9.99 -2.47 -4.74
N SER A 96 -11.07 -2.05 -4.08
CA SER A 96 -12.44 -2.16 -4.61
C SER A 96 -12.71 -1.25 -5.81
N SER A 97 -12.06 -0.09 -5.84
CA SER A 97 -12.23 0.94 -6.87
C SER A 97 -10.87 1.59 -7.14
N PRO A 98 -9.97 0.89 -7.86
CA PRO A 98 -8.62 1.38 -8.09
C PRO A 98 -8.62 2.65 -8.94
N ARG A 99 -7.86 3.65 -8.49
CA ARG A 99 -7.64 4.92 -9.20
C ARG A 99 -6.68 4.65 -10.35
N GLN A 100 -7.08 4.96 -11.58
CA GLN A 100 -6.27 4.59 -12.75
C GLN A 100 -4.88 5.24 -12.74
N TYR A 101 -3.87 4.42 -13.02
CA TYR A 101 -2.52 4.88 -13.29
C TYR A 101 -2.35 5.31 -14.75
N ASN A 102 -1.68 6.44 -15.00
CA ASN A 102 -1.31 6.92 -16.32
C ASN A 102 0.18 7.26 -16.32
N ALA A 103 1.00 6.51 -17.06
CA ALA A 103 2.46 6.64 -17.03
C ALA A 103 2.97 8.02 -17.48
N GLU A 104 2.25 8.71 -18.38
CA GLU A 104 2.65 10.03 -18.86
C GLU A 104 2.43 11.11 -17.80
N LYS A 105 1.45 10.93 -16.91
CA LYS A 105 1.04 11.94 -15.91
C LYS A 105 1.51 11.60 -14.50
N HIS A 106 1.69 10.32 -14.19
CA HIS A 106 1.98 9.83 -12.85
C HIS A 106 3.44 9.37 -12.78
N SER A 107 4.35 10.35 -12.76
CA SER A 107 5.69 10.21 -12.20
C SER A 107 5.77 11.05 -10.93
N TYR A 108 6.68 10.70 -10.01
CA TYR A 108 6.81 11.42 -8.74
C TYR A 108 6.99 12.93 -8.96
N GLU A 109 7.93 13.33 -9.83
CA GLU A 109 8.20 14.74 -10.11
C GLU A 109 6.98 15.48 -10.69
N LYS A 110 6.28 14.88 -11.67
CA LYS A 110 5.09 15.51 -12.27
C LYS A 110 3.96 15.68 -11.25
N VAL A 111 3.79 14.69 -10.37
CA VAL A 111 2.79 14.75 -9.33
C VAL A 111 3.14 15.81 -8.28
N LYS A 112 4.39 15.83 -7.81
CA LYS A 112 4.89 16.83 -6.87
C LYS A 112 4.73 18.24 -7.44
N SER A 113 5.20 18.49 -8.67
CA SER A 113 5.02 19.78 -9.36
C SER A 113 3.54 20.18 -9.46
N ALA A 114 2.68 19.27 -9.94
CA ALA A 114 1.25 19.57 -10.09
C ALA A 114 0.57 19.94 -8.76
N VAL A 115 1.02 19.38 -7.63
CA VAL A 115 0.44 19.67 -6.31
C VAL A 115 1.06 20.92 -5.69
N SER A 116 2.38 21.08 -5.77
CA SER A 116 3.09 22.24 -5.22
C SER A 116 2.81 23.54 -5.97
N GLU A 117 2.50 23.47 -7.27
CA GLU A 117 2.09 24.62 -8.10
C GLU A 117 0.60 24.97 -7.94
N GLY A 118 -0.16 24.21 -7.13
CA GLY A 118 -1.58 24.46 -6.90
C GLY A 118 -2.52 23.99 -8.01
N ASN A 119 -2.00 23.31 -9.05
CA ASN A 119 -2.84 22.76 -10.14
C ASN A 119 -3.75 21.63 -9.65
N LYS A 120 -3.37 20.93 -8.57
CA LYS A 120 -4.18 19.90 -7.90
C LYS A 120 -3.99 19.97 -6.39
N SER A 121 -5.05 19.78 -5.61
CA SER A 121 -4.95 19.66 -4.15
C SER A 121 -4.33 18.34 -3.69
N GLN A 122 -4.53 17.27 -4.46
CA GLN A 122 -3.95 15.96 -4.21
C GLN A 122 -3.86 15.14 -5.50
N VAL A 123 -2.99 14.14 -5.51
CA VAL A 123 -2.93 13.12 -6.55
C VAL A 123 -2.78 11.75 -5.91
N ALA A 124 -3.48 10.77 -6.47
CA ALA A 124 -3.35 9.40 -6.05
C ALA A 124 -3.70 8.44 -7.19
N PHE A 125 -3.03 7.31 -7.22
CA PHE A 125 -3.25 6.28 -8.23
C PHE A 125 -2.94 4.89 -7.66
N ASP A 126 -3.49 3.87 -8.31
CA ASP A 126 -3.24 2.45 -8.04
C ASP A 126 -2.74 1.80 -9.34
N MET A 127 -1.42 1.61 -9.44
CA MET A 127 -0.76 0.90 -10.55
C MET A 127 -0.90 -0.61 -10.36
N LYS A 128 -1.52 -1.29 -11.33
CA LYS A 128 -1.73 -2.73 -11.25
C LYS A 128 -0.40 -3.50 -11.38
N LEU A 129 -0.11 -4.37 -10.42
CA LEU A 129 1.07 -5.24 -10.42
C LEU A 129 0.73 -6.66 -10.86
N ALA A 130 -0.38 -7.20 -10.35
CA ALA A 130 -0.88 -8.54 -10.67
C ALA A 130 -2.39 -8.62 -10.42
N ARG A 131 -2.96 -9.83 -10.52
CA ARG A 131 -4.37 -10.05 -10.15
C ARG A 131 -4.57 -9.61 -8.69
N ARG A 132 -5.44 -8.62 -8.49
CA ARG A 132 -5.83 -8.02 -7.19
C ARG A 132 -4.74 -7.20 -6.47
N TRP A 133 -3.53 -7.11 -7.01
CA TRP A 133 -2.40 -6.41 -6.41
C TRP A 133 -2.09 -5.10 -7.11
N PHE A 134 -1.84 -4.06 -6.32
CA PHE A 134 -1.54 -2.73 -6.79
C PHE A 134 -0.38 -2.12 -6.02
N PHE A 135 0.51 -1.42 -6.72
CA PHE A 135 1.36 -0.38 -6.13
C PHE A 135 0.54 0.90 -6.11
N SER A 136 0.40 1.50 -4.93
CA SER A 136 -0.47 2.65 -4.70
C SER A 136 0.35 3.82 -4.20
N PHE A 137 0.03 4.98 -4.73
CA PHE A 137 0.70 6.22 -4.41
C PHE A 137 -0.33 7.27 -4.00
N PHE A 138 0.04 8.07 -3.01
CA PHE A 138 -0.72 9.22 -2.56
C PHE A 138 0.25 10.40 -2.34
N TYR A 139 -0.16 11.59 -2.77
CA TYR A 139 0.52 12.84 -2.49
C TYR A 139 -0.50 13.97 -2.33
N LYS A 140 -0.37 14.75 -1.27
CA LYS A 140 -1.23 15.89 -0.97
C LYS A 140 -0.41 17.01 -0.33
N ASN A 141 -0.73 18.25 -0.67
CA ASN A 141 -0.20 19.42 0.03
C ASN A 141 -0.93 19.60 1.38
N VAL A 142 -0.20 19.91 2.45
CA VAL A 142 -0.78 20.10 3.80
C VAL A 142 -1.14 21.58 4.07
N SER A 143 -0.91 22.47 3.08
CA SER A 143 -1.28 23.90 3.14
C SER A 143 -2.76 24.19 2.94
#